data_AF-A0ABD1W0I5-F1
#
_entry.id   AF-A0ABD1W0I5-F1
#
_cell.length_a   1.000
_cell.length_b   1.000
_cell.length_c   1.000
_cell.angle_alpha   90.00
_cell.angle_beta   90.00
_cell.angle_gamma   90.00
#
_symmetry.space_group_name_H-M   'P 1'
#
loop_
_entity.id
_entity.type
_entity.pdbx_description
1 polymer ?
#
loop_
_entity_poly.entity_id
_entity_poly.type
_entity_poly.pdbx_seq_one_letter_code
_entity_poly.pdbx_strand_id
1 'polypeptide(L)'
;MTEIFGFIRKKDKADYLRLGGKALKLNKFLAISGPVLTGLAALGFAFVGSPDHGSWAVVLGVVVGALASVVNTFEHGGQVGMVFEMYQNNAGFFKLVEESIESNLTENDMERRENGELFEMKVALQLGRSLSQLRDLAASSSGKGEEDIEEFASKLF
;
A
#
# COMPACT_ATOMS: atom_id res chain seq x y z
N MET A 1 18.86 16.21 8.25
CA MET A 1 17.43 16.03 8.58
C MET A 1 16.52 16.54 7.47
N THR A 2 16.82 17.68 6.87
CA THR A 2 16.13 18.21 5.68
C THR A 2 16.13 17.23 4.50
N GLU A 3 17.22 16.49 4.32
CA GLU A 3 17.40 15.46 3.29
C GLU A 3 16.44 14.28 3.53
N ILE A 4 16.32 13.85 4.79
CA ILE A 4 15.40 12.78 5.21
C ILE A 4 13.95 13.22 5.03
N PHE A 5 13.61 14.46 5.40
CA PHE A 5 12.30 15.04 5.16
C PHE A 5 11.92 15.01 3.67
N GLY A 6 12.81 15.51 2.81
CA GLY A 6 12.59 15.49 1.36
C GLY A 6 12.40 14.08 0.80
N PHE A 7 13.20 13.13 1.29
CA PHE A 7 13.15 11.73 0.88
C PHE A 7 11.82 11.05 1.27
N ILE A 8 11.40 11.14 2.54
CA ILE A 8 10.14 10.57 3.04
C ILE A 8 8.94 11.14 2.27
N ARG A 9 8.94 12.47 2.06
CA ARG A 9 7.84 13.18 1.41
C ARG A 9 7.67 12.77 -0.05
N LYS A 10 8.76 12.72 -0.79
CA LYS A 10 8.71 12.52 -2.26
C LYS A 10 8.64 11.06 -2.67
N LYS A 11 9.29 10.16 -1.93
CA LYS A 11 9.39 8.74 -2.32
C LYS A 11 8.37 7.89 -1.56
N ASP A 12 8.61 7.64 -0.28
CA ASP A 12 7.85 6.66 0.51
C ASP A 12 6.35 6.97 0.53
N LYS A 13 5.96 8.19 0.92
CA LYS A 13 4.54 8.55 1.01
C LYS A 13 3.82 8.46 -0.34
N ALA A 14 4.45 8.93 -1.41
CA ALA A 14 3.86 8.92 -2.74
C ALA A 14 3.66 7.48 -3.25
N ASP A 15 4.66 6.61 -3.05
CA ASP A 15 4.57 5.22 -3.45
C ASP A 15 3.56 4.42 -2.63
N TYR A 16 3.51 4.64 -1.31
CA TYR A 16 2.50 4.00 -0.45
C TYR A 16 1.08 4.43 -0.80
N LEU A 17 0.84 5.71 -1.09
CA LEU A 17 -0.47 6.18 -1.57
C LEU A 17 -0.83 5.61 -2.95
N ARG A 18 0.16 5.47 -3.85
CA ARG A 18 -0.03 4.87 -5.17
C ARG A 18 -0.38 3.38 -5.05
N LEU A 19 0.33 2.64 -4.21
CA LEU A 19 0.08 1.23 -3.92
C LEU A 19 -1.29 1.04 -3.26
N GLY A 20 -1.63 1.88 -2.28
CA GLY A 20 -2.96 1.94 -1.69
C GLY A 20 -4.04 2.20 -2.74
N GLY A 21 -3.85 3.16 -3.64
CA GLY A 21 -4.78 3.44 -4.73
C GLY A 21 -4.98 2.24 -5.68
N LYS A 22 -3.91 1.48 -5.99
CA LYS A 22 -4.01 0.24 -6.78
C LYS A 22 -4.77 -0.85 -6.03
N ALA A 23 -4.43 -1.09 -4.76
CA ALA A 23 -5.12 -2.06 -3.92
C ALA A 23 -6.61 -1.74 -3.76
N LEU A 24 -6.97 -0.46 -3.58
CA LEU A 24 -8.36 0.00 -3.49
C LEU A 24 -9.13 -0.25 -4.79
N LYS A 25 -8.53 0.04 -5.94
CA LYS A 25 -9.16 -0.22 -7.25
C LYS A 25 -9.40 -1.72 -7.44
N LEU A 26 -8.42 -2.55 -7.08
CA LEU A 26 -8.55 -4.01 -7.14
C LEU A 26 -9.64 -4.52 -6.19
N ASN A 27 -9.68 -4.03 -4.95
CA ASN A 27 -10.70 -4.40 -3.97
C ASN A 27 -12.11 -4.03 -4.46
N LYS A 28 -12.29 -2.81 -5.00
CA LYS A 28 -13.57 -2.40 -5.60
C LYS A 28 -13.96 -3.26 -6.80
N PHE A 29 -12.99 -3.60 -7.66
CA PHE A 29 -13.24 -4.46 -8.81
C PHE A 29 -13.69 -5.87 -8.39
N LEU A 30 -13.01 -6.45 -7.41
CA LEU A 30 -13.34 -7.77 -6.86
C LEU A 30 -14.73 -7.77 -6.20
N ALA A 31 -15.02 -6.77 -5.36
CA ALA A 31 -16.31 -6.63 -4.68
C ALA A 31 -17.51 -6.47 -5.63
N ILE A 32 -17.29 -5.95 -6.84
CA ILE A 32 -18.32 -5.86 -7.88
C ILE A 32 -18.38 -7.14 -8.70
N SER A 33 -17.21 -7.66 -9.12
CA SER A 33 -17.15 -8.83 -10.01
C SER A 33 -17.56 -10.12 -9.31
N GLY A 34 -17.31 -10.29 -8.01
CA GLY A 34 -17.66 -11.49 -7.26
C GLY A 34 -19.16 -11.81 -7.32
N PRO A 35 -20.05 -10.89 -6.90
CA PRO A 35 -21.49 -11.08 -7.00
C PRO A 35 -21.99 -11.22 -8.45
N VAL A 36 -21.46 -10.41 -9.38
CA VAL A 36 -21.87 -10.45 -10.81
C VAL A 36 -21.56 -11.82 -11.43
N LEU A 37 -20.36 -12.31 -11.19
CA LEU A 37 -19.88 -13.56 -11.77
C LEU A 37 -20.54 -14.77 -11.10
N THR A 38 -20.81 -14.71 -9.79
CA THR A 38 -21.61 -15.71 -9.09
C THR A 38 -23.04 -15.77 -9.65
N GLY A 39 -23.67 -14.61 -9.90
CA GLY A 39 -24.99 -14.54 -10.53
C GLY A 39 -25.00 -15.13 -11.94
N LEU A 40 -23.98 -14.81 -12.75
CA LEU A 40 -23.86 -15.34 -14.11
C LEU A 40 -23.59 -16.86 -14.13
N ALA A 41 -22.80 -17.37 -13.19
CA ALA A 41 -22.60 -18.80 -12.99
C ALA A 41 -23.92 -19.49 -12.65
N ALA A 42 -24.69 -18.93 -11.71
CA ALA A 42 -25.99 -19.47 -11.30
C ALA A 42 -26.99 -19.52 -12.48
N LEU A 43 -27.04 -18.47 -13.30
CA LEU A 43 -27.84 -18.47 -14.52
C LEU A 43 -27.36 -19.54 -15.52
N GLY A 44 -26.06 -19.64 -15.77
CA GLY A 44 -25.47 -20.65 -16.65
C GLY A 44 -25.82 -22.08 -16.20
N PHE A 45 -25.75 -22.36 -14.90
CA PHE A 45 -26.17 -23.64 -14.32
C PHE A 45 -27.68 -23.87 -14.39
N ALA A 46 -28.52 -22.84 -14.27
CA ALA A 46 -29.97 -22.98 -14.37
C ALA A 46 -30.45 -23.44 -15.77
N PHE A 47 -29.65 -23.21 -16.82
CA PHE A 47 -29.93 -23.67 -18.20
C PHE A 47 -29.32 -25.04 -18.53
N VAL A 48 -28.62 -25.68 -17.58
CA VAL A 48 -28.13 -27.05 -17.71
C VAL A 48 -29.32 -28.00 -17.66
N GLY A 49 -29.78 -28.43 -18.84
CA GLY A 49 -30.95 -29.31 -18.99
C GLY A 49 -31.94 -28.87 -20.08
N SER A 50 -31.78 -27.67 -20.65
CA SER A 50 -32.61 -27.24 -21.78
C SER A 50 -32.21 -27.95 -23.09
N PRO A 51 -33.18 -28.43 -23.90
CA PRO A 51 -32.93 -29.25 -25.10
C PRO A 51 -32.00 -28.61 -26.14
N ASP A 52 -32.02 -27.27 -26.23
CA ASP A 52 -31.36 -26.53 -27.32
C ASP A 52 -29.95 -25.99 -26.97
N HIS A 53 -29.49 -26.09 -25.70
CA HIS A 53 -28.28 -25.36 -25.22
C HIS A 53 -27.30 -26.21 -24.38
N GLY A 54 -27.51 -27.53 -24.30
CA GLY A 54 -27.03 -28.38 -23.20
C GLY A 54 -25.52 -28.53 -22.98
N SER A 55 -24.66 -28.35 -23.99
CA SER A 55 -23.20 -28.49 -23.80
C SER A 55 -22.49 -27.16 -23.54
N TRP A 56 -22.87 -26.10 -24.23
CA TRP A 56 -22.24 -24.77 -24.10
C TRP A 56 -22.60 -24.09 -22.77
N ALA A 57 -23.84 -24.25 -22.30
CA ALA A 57 -24.27 -23.70 -21.02
C ALA A 57 -23.51 -24.29 -19.83
N VAL A 58 -23.19 -25.58 -19.87
CA VAL A 58 -22.37 -26.26 -18.84
C VAL A 58 -20.95 -25.72 -18.83
N VAL A 59 -20.31 -25.60 -19.99
CA VAL A 59 -18.95 -25.06 -20.10
C VAL A 59 -18.89 -23.62 -19.59
N LEU A 60 -19.86 -22.79 -19.99
CA LEU A 60 -19.94 -21.40 -19.54
C LEU A 60 -20.16 -21.32 -18.03
N GLY A 61 -21.09 -22.11 -17.47
CA GLY A 61 -21.37 -22.16 -16.04
C GLY A 61 -20.15 -22.57 -15.22
N VAL A 62 -19.41 -23.60 -15.65
CA VAL A 62 -18.19 -24.06 -14.96
C VAL A 62 -17.08 -23.03 -15.03
N VAL A 63 -16.81 -22.44 -16.20
CA VAL A 63 -15.75 -21.43 -16.35
C VAL A 63 -16.05 -20.18 -15.54
N VAL A 64 -17.30 -19.68 -15.61
CA VAL A 64 -17.75 -18.51 -14.86
C VAL A 64 -17.78 -18.80 -13.36
N GLY A 65 -18.23 -19.99 -12.95
CA GLY A 65 -18.24 -20.42 -11.55
C GLY A 65 -16.83 -20.58 -10.95
N ALA A 66 -15.89 -21.13 -11.70
CA ALA A 66 -14.49 -21.21 -11.29
C ALA A 66 -13.88 -19.82 -11.09
N LEU A 67 -14.12 -18.90 -12.03
CA LEU A 67 -13.64 -17.53 -11.92
C LEU A 67 -14.32 -16.78 -10.75
N ALA A 68 -15.61 -17.04 -10.47
CA ALA A 68 -16.31 -16.51 -9.31
C ALA A 68 -15.69 -17.00 -7.99
N SER A 69 -15.31 -18.28 -7.91
CA SER A 69 -14.61 -18.82 -6.76
C SER A 69 -13.25 -18.15 -6.54
N VAL A 70 -12.48 -17.91 -7.60
CA VAL A 70 -11.18 -17.20 -7.50
C VAL A 70 -11.38 -15.78 -6.96
N VAL A 71 -12.33 -15.03 -7.53
CA VAL A 71 -12.65 -13.67 -7.07
C VAL A 71 -13.08 -13.65 -5.61
N ASN A 72 -13.96 -14.58 -5.21
CA ASN A 72 -14.41 -14.71 -3.83
C ASN A 72 -13.25 -15.05 -2.86
N THR A 73 -12.33 -15.92 -3.27
CA THR A 73 -11.13 -16.24 -2.49
C THR A 73 -10.22 -15.03 -2.34
N PHE A 74 -10.03 -14.20 -3.36
CA PHE A 74 -9.24 -12.97 -3.21
C PHE A 74 -9.94 -11.96 -2.29
N GLU A 75 -11.24 -11.75 -2.46
CA GLU A 75 -12.03 -10.81 -1.65
C GLU A 75 -12.05 -11.19 -0.16
N HIS A 76 -12.34 -12.45 0.15
CA HIS A 76 -12.52 -12.91 1.54
C HIS A 76 -11.29 -13.57 2.16
N GLY A 77 -10.55 -14.36 1.38
CA GLY A 77 -9.35 -15.07 1.84
C GLY A 77 -8.05 -14.28 1.67
N GLY A 78 -7.96 -13.45 0.64
CA GLY A 78 -6.79 -12.63 0.35
C GLY A 78 -6.70 -11.34 1.17
N GLN A 79 -7.77 -10.97 1.87
CA GLN A 79 -7.86 -9.75 2.69
C GLN A 79 -7.30 -8.50 1.98
N VAL A 80 -7.57 -8.37 0.69
CA VAL A 80 -7.09 -7.23 -0.12
C VAL A 80 -7.57 -5.88 0.42
N GLY A 81 -8.71 -5.85 1.13
CA GLY A 81 -9.14 -4.71 1.93
C GLY A 81 -8.15 -4.35 3.06
N MET A 82 -7.66 -5.34 3.80
CA MET A 82 -6.66 -5.13 4.87
C MET A 82 -5.29 -4.72 4.30
N VAL A 83 -4.93 -5.20 3.11
CA VAL A 83 -3.71 -4.75 2.41
C VAL A 83 -3.81 -3.28 2.00
N PHE A 84 -4.99 -2.84 1.53
CA PHE A 84 -5.24 -1.43 1.28
C PHE A 84 -5.10 -0.58 2.56
N GLU A 85 -5.72 -1.03 3.66
CA GLU A 85 -5.61 -0.35 4.96
C GLU A 85 -4.16 -0.28 5.43
N MET A 86 -3.36 -1.33 5.23
CA MET A 86 -1.93 -1.34 5.54
C MET A 86 -1.17 -0.29 4.75
N TYR A 87 -1.35 -0.20 3.43
CA TYR A 87 -0.69 0.82 2.61
C TYR A 87 -1.10 2.24 3.03
N GLN A 88 -2.39 2.45 3.33
CA GLN A 88 -2.88 3.74 3.79
C GLN A 88 -2.35 4.10 5.19
N ASN A 89 -2.29 3.13 6.10
CA ASN A 89 -1.73 3.29 7.43
C ASN A 89 -0.24 3.65 7.38
N ASN A 90 0.52 2.97 6.52
CA ASN A 90 1.94 3.28 6.31
C ASN A 90 2.15 4.69 5.75
N ALA A 91 1.34 5.11 4.77
CA ALA A 91 1.38 6.49 4.28
C ALA A 91 1.06 7.51 5.40
N GLY A 92 0.12 7.20 6.28
CA GLY A 92 -0.19 7.98 7.47
C GLY A 92 0.97 8.06 8.46
N PHE A 93 1.63 6.94 8.72
CA PHE A 93 2.84 6.88 9.55
C PHE A 93 3.94 7.80 9.02
N PHE A 94 4.27 7.71 7.73
CA PHE A 94 5.28 8.58 7.13
C PHE A 94 4.90 10.06 7.18
N LYS A 95 3.61 10.38 7.04
CA LYS A 95 3.11 11.75 7.20
C LYS A 95 3.36 12.27 8.62
N LEU A 96 3.16 11.46 9.65
CA LEU A 96 3.43 11.88 11.04
C LEU A 96 4.93 12.10 11.29
N VAL A 97 5.80 11.24 10.73
CA VAL A 97 7.25 11.44 10.81
C VAL A 97 7.67 12.70 10.06
N GLU A 98 7.13 12.94 8.87
CA GLU A 98 7.32 14.16 8.08
C GLU A 98 6.93 15.42 8.86
N GLU A 99 5.71 15.45 9.41
CA GLU A 99 5.21 16.56 10.22
C GLU A 99 6.04 16.79 11.49
N SER A 100 6.54 15.72 12.11
CA SER A 100 7.44 15.82 13.26
C SER A 100 8.78 16.48 12.90
N ILE A 101 9.34 16.17 11.71
CA ILE A 101 10.58 16.78 11.22
C ILE A 101 10.34 18.24 10.84
N GLU A 102 9.27 18.53 10.12
CA GLU A 102 8.91 19.89 9.72
C GLU A 102 8.67 20.79 10.93
N SER A 103 7.90 20.32 11.92
CA SER A 103 7.64 21.05 13.16
C SER A 103 8.93 21.38 13.91
N ASN A 104 9.84 20.42 14.04
CA ASN A 104 11.12 20.65 14.72
C ASN A 104 12.03 21.64 13.95
N LEU A 105 12.08 21.55 12.62
CA LEU A 105 12.89 22.44 11.78
C LEU A 105 12.35 23.88 11.73
N THR A 106 11.03 24.04 11.79
CA THR A 106 10.35 25.34 11.69
C THR A 106 10.15 26.04 13.04
N GLU A 107 10.23 25.31 14.16
CA GLU A 107 10.12 25.87 15.52
C GLU A 107 11.22 26.93 15.71
N ASN A 108 10.86 28.14 16.12
CA ASN A 108 11.83 29.23 16.32
C ASN A 108 12.27 29.33 17.79
N ASP A 109 11.46 28.81 18.70
CA ASP A 109 11.77 28.78 20.12
C ASP A 109 12.74 27.62 20.44
N MET A 110 13.97 27.98 20.80
CA MET A 110 15.01 26.99 21.12
C MET A 110 14.66 26.11 22.33
N GLU A 111 13.84 26.59 23.27
CA GLU A 111 13.43 25.80 24.44
C GLU A 111 12.36 24.75 24.07
N ARG A 112 11.63 24.96 22.98
CA ARG A 112 10.60 24.05 22.47
C ARG A 112 11.13 23.05 21.45
N ARG A 113 12.31 23.30 20.86
CA ARG A 113 12.98 22.36 19.96
C ARG A 113 13.41 21.11 20.71
N GLU A 114 13.11 19.93 20.15
CA GLU A 114 13.71 18.69 20.63
C GLU A 114 15.24 18.73 20.41
N ASN A 115 15.99 18.17 21.35
CA ASN A 115 17.44 18.03 21.25
C ASN A 115 17.80 17.27 19.95
N GLY A 116 18.77 17.80 19.19
CA GLY A 116 19.11 17.27 17.86
C GLY A 116 19.50 15.79 17.85
N GLU A 117 20.28 15.33 18.82
CA GLU A 117 20.70 13.91 18.89
C GLU A 117 19.54 13.00 19.31
N LEU A 118 18.74 13.43 20.29
CA LEU A 118 17.55 12.68 20.71
C LEU A 118 16.50 12.62 19.59
N PHE A 119 16.36 13.71 18.83
CA PHE A 119 15.45 13.79 17.70
C PHE A 119 15.88 12.88 16.55
N GLU A 120 17.17 12.92 16.21
CA GLU A 120 17.74 12.02 15.20
C GLU A 120 17.56 10.56 15.60
N MET A 121 17.78 10.22 16.87
CA MET A 121 17.57 8.87 17.40
C MET A 121 16.10 8.45 17.35
N LYS A 122 15.17 9.34 17.71
CA LYS A 122 13.72 9.11 17.61
C LYS A 122 13.31 8.79 16.17
N VAL A 123 13.75 9.59 15.20
CA VAL A 123 13.44 9.36 13.77
C VAL A 123 14.09 8.07 13.27
N ALA A 124 15.34 7.78 13.66
CA ALA A 124 16.00 6.52 13.30
C ALA A 124 15.22 5.31 13.80
N LEU A 125 14.78 5.33 15.07
CA LEU A 125 13.97 4.27 15.67
C LEU A 125 12.61 4.12 14.99
N GLN A 126 11.94 5.23 14.67
CA GLN A 126 10.68 5.22 13.93
C GLN A 126 10.84 4.57 12.54
N LEU A 127 11.98 4.77 11.88
CA LEU A 127 12.28 4.16 10.58
C LEU A 127 12.91 2.77 10.69
N GLY A 128 13.09 2.22 11.90
CA GLY A 128 13.75 0.93 12.12
C GLY A 128 15.22 0.90 11.70
N ARG A 129 15.89 2.07 11.71
CA ARG A 129 17.31 2.22 11.35
C ARG A 129 18.15 2.51 12.58
N SER A 130 19.42 2.15 12.50
CA SER A 130 20.45 2.72 13.39
C SER A 130 20.78 4.16 12.99
N LEU A 131 21.36 4.94 13.92
CA LEU A 131 21.77 6.33 13.65
C LEU A 131 22.74 6.44 12.46
N SER A 132 23.71 5.54 12.36
CA SER A 132 24.64 5.51 11.22
C SER A 132 23.91 5.28 9.89
N GLN A 133 23.00 4.31 9.84
CA GLN A 133 22.20 4.04 8.65
C GLN A 133 21.30 5.20 8.24
N LEU A 134 20.79 5.97 9.21
CA LEU A 134 20.00 7.17 8.91
C LEU A 134 20.88 8.27 8.29
N ARG A 135 22.09 8.46 8.83
CA ARG A 135 23.07 9.43 8.28
C ARG A 135 23.54 9.04 6.89
N ASP A 136 23.79 7.75 6.66
CA ASP A 136 24.16 7.23 5.34
C ASP A 136 23.03 7.44 4.32
N LEU A 137 21.77 7.26 4.74
CA LEU A 137 20.58 7.54 3.92
C LEU A 137 20.47 9.04 3.60
N ALA A 138 20.74 9.92 4.56
CA ALA A 138 20.75 11.36 4.33
C ALA A 138 21.86 11.76 3.34
N ALA A 139 23.06 11.19 3.48
CA ALA A 139 24.19 11.45 2.59
C ALA A 139 23.93 10.95 1.16
N SER A 140 23.34 9.75 1.01
CA SER A 140 23.00 9.21 -0.31
C SER A 140 21.91 10.02 -1.01
N SER A 141 20.91 10.49 -0.26
CA SER A 141 19.84 11.39 -0.75
C SER A 141 20.38 12.75 -1.24
N SER A 142 21.49 13.21 -0.67
CA SER A 142 22.12 14.50 -1.05
C SER A 142 22.94 14.41 -2.34
N GLY A 143 23.53 13.25 -2.65
CA GLY A 143 24.52 13.09 -3.74
C GLY A 143 24.06 12.34 -4.98
N LYS A 144 22.97 11.55 -4.92
CA LYS A 144 22.45 10.77 -6.05
C LYS A 144 21.20 11.41 -6.66
N GLY A 145 21.02 11.22 -7.97
CA GLY A 145 19.74 11.47 -8.63
C GLY A 145 18.65 10.61 -7.99
N GLU A 146 17.45 11.17 -7.85
CA GLU A 146 16.30 10.63 -7.10
C GLU A 146 15.86 9.21 -7.55
N GLU A 147 16.28 8.81 -8.76
CA GLU A 147 16.00 7.53 -9.42
C GLU A 147 16.96 6.40 -9.02
N ASP A 148 18.13 6.71 -8.44
CA ASP A 148 19.22 5.76 -8.13
C ASP A 148 19.15 5.15 -6.71
N ILE A 149 18.13 5.49 -5.93
CA ILE A 149 17.93 4.96 -4.57
C ILE A 149 16.70 4.06 -4.61
N GLU A 150 16.89 2.74 -4.72
CA GLU A 150 15.78 1.75 -4.66
C GLU A 150 15.24 1.53 -3.23
N GLU A 151 16.01 1.92 -2.21
CA GLU A 151 15.70 1.63 -0.80
C GLU A 151 14.60 2.57 -0.24
N PHE A 152 13.69 2.06 0.58
CA PHE A 152 12.71 2.87 1.33
C PHE A 152 13.33 3.50 2.58
N ALA A 153 12.73 4.56 3.13
CA ALA A 153 13.26 5.21 4.33
C ALA A 153 13.09 4.30 5.55
N SER A 154 11.95 3.61 5.63
CA SER A 154 11.73 2.60 6.67
C SER A 154 12.37 1.27 6.31
N LYS A 155 12.93 0.58 7.31
CA LYS A 155 13.28 -0.84 7.25
C LYS A 155 12.25 -1.74 7.93
N LEU A 156 11.20 -1.17 8.52
CA LEU A 156 10.19 -1.92 9.29
C LEU A 156 9.12 -2.58 8.41
N PHE A 157 8.85 -2.02 7.22
CA PHE A 157 7.78 -2.46 6.32
C PHE A 157 8.17 -2.25 4.86
#